data_AF-A0A1I6ITJ6-F1
#
_entry.id   AF-A0A1I6ITJ6-F1
#
_cell.length_a   1.000
_cell.length_b   1.000
_cell.length_c   1.000
_cell.angle_alpha   90.00
_cell.angle_beta   90.00
_cell.angle_gamma   90.00
#
_symmetry.space_group_name_H-M   'P 1'
#
loop_
_entity.id
_entity.type
_entity.pdbx_description
1 polymer ?
#
loop_
_entity_poly.entity_id
_entity_poly.type
_entity_poly.pdbx_seq_one_letter_code
_entity_poly.pdbx_strand_id
1 'polypeptide(L)'
;MERDPFAPDAPDIRDVLGALDDPDCRTIIERIDGAMTANDVAERCDIPLSTTYRKLELLTEASLLEEQVQLRADGRHTKRYVLAFEGVRLSLGDDCSLEATVERREQTPAERLSELWSEVGEET
;
A
#
# COMPACT_ATOMS: atom_id res chain seq x y z
N MET A 1 -6.10 -17.51 -18.97
CA MET A 1 -6.43 -16.58 -17.86
C MET A 1 -6.65 -15.24 -18.52
N GLU A 2 -7.90 -14.81 -18.62
CA GLU A 2 -8.24 -13.53 -19.25
C GLU A 2 -7.79 -12.40 -18.31
N ARG A 3 -6.92 -11.51 -18.78
CA ARG A 3 -6.57 -10.28 -18.04
C ARG A 3 -7.87 -9.50 -17.85
N ASP A 4 -8.22 -9.22 -16.60
CA ASP A 4 -9.27 -8.25 -16.30
C ASP A 4 -8.81 -6.89 -16.88
N PRO A 5 -9.53 -6.32 -17.85
CA PRO A 5 -9.16 -5.05 -18.49
C PRO A 5 -9.26 -3.85 -17.53
N PHE A 6 -9.84 -4.03 -16.35
CA PHE A 6 -9.92 -3.03 -15.30
C PHE A 6 -8.96 -3.28 -14.13
N ALA A 7 -8.16 -4.36 -14.18
CA ALA A 7 -7.10 -4.53 -13.21
C ALA A 7 -6.10 -3.37 -13.38
N PRO A 8 -5.73 -2.68 -12.29
CA PRO A 8 -4.67 -1.68 -12.35
C PRO A 8 -3.41 -2.31 -12.95
N ASP A 9 -2.65 -1.53 -13.71
CA ASP A 9 -1.41 -2.01 -14.31
C ASP A 9 -0.53 -2.63 -13.23
N ALA A 10 0.05 -3.79 -13.54
CA ALA A 10 0.99 -4.44 -12.63
C ALA A 10 2.17 -3.48 -12.39
N PRO A 11 2.65 -3.36 -11.13
CA PRO A 11 3.75 -2.45 -10.83
C PRO A 11 5.01 -2.88 -11.58
N ASP A 12 5.87 -1.91 -11.93
CA ASP A 12 7.16 -2.23 -12.54
C ASP A 12 7.99 -3.06 -11.55
N ILE A 13 8.60 -4.14 -12.05
CA ILE A 13 9.47 -5.00 -11.24
C ILE A 13 10.59 -4.23 -10.55
N ARG A 14 11.12 -3.17 -11.17
CA ARG A 14 12.18 -2.35 -10.59
C ARG A 14 11.70 -1.60 -9.35
N ASP A 15 10.46 -1.13 -9.35
CA ASP A 15 9.87 -0.42 -8.22
C ASP A 15 9.63 -1.39 -7.06
N VAL A 16 9.08 -2.58 -7.36
CA VAL A 16 8.88 -3.65 -6.36
C VAL A 16 10.20 -4.09 -5.75
N LEU A 17 11.21 -4.41 -6.57
CA LEU A 17 12.51 -4.85 -6.07
C LEU A 17 13.26 -3.73 -5.34
N GLY A 18 13.20 -2.50 -5.85
CA GLY A 18 13.81 -1.34 -5.21
C GLY A 18 13.20 -1.07 -3.82
N ALA A 19 11.88 -1.19 -3.69
CA ALA A 19 11.21 -1.05 -2.40
C ALA A 19 11.56 -2.20 -1.44
N LEU A 20 11.65 -3.45 -1.92
CA LEU A 20 11.97 -4.60 -1.07
C LEU A 20 13.45 -4.70 -0.66
N ASP A 21 14.38 -4.15 -1.45
CA ASP A 21 15.79 -4.06 -1.07
C ASP A 21 16.01 -3.06 0.08
N ASP A 22 15.22 -1.99 0.11
CA ASP A 22 15.32 -0.93 1.09
C ASP A 22 14.96 -1.40 2.53
N PRO A 23 15.86 -1.23 3.52
CA PRO A 23 15.64 -1.72 4.87
C PRO A 23 14.54 -0.96 5.63
N ASP A 24 14.36 0.33 5.36
CA ASP A 24 13.31 1.14 5.99
C ASP A 24 11.94 0.71 5.45
N CYS A 25 11.84 0.45 4.14
CA CYS A 25 10.62 -0.09 3.53
C CYS A 25 10.22 -1.45 4.13
N ARG A 26 11.18 -2.37 4.29
CA ARG A 26 10.93 -3.66 4.96
C ARG A 26 10.47 -3.48 6.40
N THR A 27 11.11 -2.57 7.14
CA THR A 27 10.71 -2.25 8.52
C THR A 27 9.27 -1.74 8.59
N ILE A 28 8.87 -0.89 7.63
CA ILE A 28 7.49 -0.38 7.53
C ILE A 28 6.51 -1.52 7.24
N ILE A 29 6.80 -2.38 6.24
CA ILE A 29 5.97 -3.54 5.89
C ILE A 29 5.76 -4.46 7.10
N GLU A 30 6.81 -4.72 7.87
CA GLU A 30 6.78 -5.62 9.04
C GLU A 30 6.02 -5.03 10.25
N ARG A 31 5.83 -3.71 10.30
CA ARG A 31 5.29 -3.01 11.48
C ARG A 31 3.95 -2.31 11.27
N ILE A 32 3.54 -2.09 10.02
CA ILE A 32 2.20 -1.59 9.71
C ILE A 32 1.16 -2.58 10.24
N ASP A 33 0.20 -2.05 10.98
CA ASP A 33 -0.92 -2.81 11.54
C ASP A 33 -2.20 -1.99 11.36
N GLY A 34 -3.06 -2.42 10.44
CA GLY A 34 -4.20 -1.65 9.98
C GLY A 34 -3.82 -0.36 9.24
N ALA A 35 -4.75 0.59 9.17
CA ALA A 35 -4.55 1.88 8.50
C ALA A 35 -3.84 2.87 9.43
N MET A 36 -2.65 3.35 9.03
CA MET A 36 -1.79 4.22 9.85
C MET A 36 -1.43 5.52 9.13
N THR A 37 -1.32 6.65 9.84
CA THR A 37 -0.82 7.89 9.24
C THR A 37 0.69 7.87 9.10
N ALA A 38 1.27 8.77 8.28
CA ALA A 38 2.72 8.88 8.16
C ALA A 38 3.43 9.16 9.50
N ASN A 39 2.78 9.90 10.42
CA ASN A 39 3.31 10.12 11.76
C ASN A 39 3.32 8.84 12.60
N ASP A 40 2.23 8.07 12.55
CA ASP A 40 2.13 6.80 13.29
C ASP A 40 3.19 5.80 12.79
N VAL A 41 3.40 5.75 11.46
CA VAL A 41 4.43 4.90 10.86
C VAL A 41 5.83 5.35 11.29
N ALA A 42 6.11 6.65 11.25
CA ALA A 42 7.41 7.20 11.66
C ALA A 42 7.74 6.88 13.12
N GLU A 43 6.79 7.08 14.03
CA GLU A 43 6.94 6.76 15.45
C GLU A 43 7.12 5.26 15.67
N ARG A 44 6.27 4.43 15.05
CA ARG A 44 6.28 2.99 15.28
C ARG A 44 7.50 2.28 14.68
N CYS A 45 8.02 2.80 13.56
CA CYS A 45 9.19 2.24 12.90
C CYS A 45 10.51 2.86 13.39
N ASP A 46 10.45 3.92 14.20
CA ASP A 46 11.61 4.72 14.62
C ASP A 46 12.39 5.28 13.40
N ILE A 47 11.65 5.80 12.42
CA ILE A 47 12.18 6.36 11.17
C ILE A 47 11.88 7.86 11.12
N PRO A 48 12.86 8.73 10.77
CA PRO A 48 12.61 10.16 10.63
C PRO A 48 11.45 10.45 9.68
N LEU A 49 10.56 11.38 10.04
CA LEU A 49 9.33 11.65 9.29
C LEU A 49 9.57 11.98 7.81
N SER A 50 10.63 12.74 7.49
CA SER A 50 11.00 13.04 6.09
C SER A 50 11.41 11.81 5.30
N THR A 51 12.07 10.84 5.94
CA THR A 51 12.40 9.54 5.35
C THR A 51 11.13 8.73 5.19
N THR A 52 10.28 8.67 6.22
CA THR A 52 9.01 7.93 6.20
C THR A 52 8.13 8.32 5.02
N TYR A 53 7.92 9.62 4.76
CA TYR A 53 7.16 10.07 3.58
C TYR A 53 7.72 9.51 2.26
N ARG A 54 9.05 9.51 2.10
CA ARG A 54 9.70 8.97 0.90
C ARG A 54 9.50 7.46 0.76
N LYS A 55 9.55 6.71 1.86
CA LYS A 55 9.35 5.25 1.84
C LYS A 55 7.89 4.88 1.58
N LEU A 56 6.95 5.62 2.16
CA LEU A 56 5.53 5.41 1.91
C LEU A 56 5.18 5.65 0.43
N GLU A 57 5.78 6.66 -0.20
CA GLU A 57 5.66 6.88 -1.65
C GLU A 57 6.18 5.67 -2.44
N LEU A 58 7.42 5.24 -2.21
CA LEU A 58 8.04 4.09 -2.89
C LEU A 58 7.20 2.81 -2.75
N LEU A 59 6.69 2.56 -1.56
CA LEU A 59 5.85 1.40 -1.29
C LEU A 59 4.47 1.49 -1.97
N THR A 60 3.93 2.69 -2.12
CA THR A 60 2.64 2.93 -2.81
C THR A 60 2.81 2.80 -4.33
N GLU A 61 3.88 3.36 -4.89
CA GLU A 61 4.26 3.20 -6.32
C GLU A 61 4.47 1.71 -6.67
N ALA A 62 5.10 0.96 -5.77
CA ALA A 62 5.29 -0.49 -5.90
C ALA A 62 4.01 -1.33 -5.66
N SER A 63 2.85 -0.72 -5.41
CA SER A 63 1.59 -1.38 -5.04
C SER A 63 1.69 -2.29 -3.79
N LEU A 64 2.66 -2.05 -2.91
CA LEU A 64 2.84 -2.78 -1.65
C LEU A 64 2.03 -2.14 -0.51
N LEU A 65 1.79 -0.84 -0.60
CA LEU A 65 0.84 -0.11 0.25
C LEU A 65 -0.28 0.52 -0.58
N GLU A 66 -1.43 0.68 0.06
CA GLU A 66 -2.55 1.47 -0.46
C GLU A 66 -2.69 2.75 0.38
N GLU A 67 -2.88 3.88 -0.30
CA GLU A 67 -3.17 5.17 0.33
C GLU A 67 -4.68 5.39 0.42
N GLN A 68 -5.17 5.63 1.63
CA GLN A 68 -6.56 5.94 1.94
C GLN A 68 -6.68 7.38 2.43
N VAL A 69 -7.63 8.14 1.88
CA VAL A 69 -7.90 9.51 2.31
C VAL A 69 -9.02 9.49 3.35
N GLN A 70 -8.69 9.87 4.60
CA GLN A 70 -9.74 10.08 5.59
C GLN A 70 -10.14 11.57 5.61
N LEU A 71 -11.39 11.84 5.24
CA LEU A 71 -12.05 13.12 5.47
C LEU A 71 -12.41 13.22 6.96
N ARG A 72 -12.03 14.33 7.59
CA ARG A 72 -12.45 14.66 8.96
C ARG A 72 -13.36 15.88 8.93
N ALA A 73 -14.32 15.93 9.84
CA ALA A 73 -15.24 17.06 10.00
C ALA A 73 -14.55 18.43 10.25
N ASP A 74 -13.27 18.44 10.64
CA ASP A 74 -12.45 19.65 10.84
C ASP A 74 -11.74 20.16 9.58
N GLY A 75 -11.92 19.48 8.44
CA GLY A 75 -11.32 19.83 7.14
C GLY A 75 -9.85 19.44 6.98
N ARG A 76 -9.24 18.74 7.94
CA ARG A 76 -7.85 18.24 7.81
C ARG A 76 -7.83 16.85 7.21
N HIS A 77 -7.61 16.77 5.89
CA HIS A 77 -7.37 15.50 5.21
C HIS A 77 -6.09 14.86 5.73
N THR A 78 -6.19 13.62 6.22
CA THR A 78 -5.02 12.87 6.66
C THR A 78 -4.91 11.59 5.85
N LYS A 79 -3.80 11.44 5.11
CA LYS A 79 -3.46 10.22 4.37
C LYS A 79 -3.16 9.10 5.36
N ARG A 80 -3.76 7.95 5.15
CA ARG A 80 -3.48 6.70 5.85
C ARG A 80 -2.95 5.67 4.88
N TYR A 81 -2.10 4.79 5.38
CA TYR A 81 -1.43 3.75 4.60
C TYR A 81 -1.75 2.39 5.21
N VAL A 82 -2.07 1.44 4.34
CA VAL A 82 -2.39 0.06 4.72
C VAL A 82 -1.67 -0.92 3.80
N LEU A 83 -1.34 -2.11 4.32
CA LEU A 83 -0.71 -3.18 3.54
C LEU A 83 -1.64 -3.69 2.44
N ALA A 84 -1.19 -3.67 1.19
CA ALA A 84 -2.03 -3.98 0.02
C ALA A 84 -1.79 -5.39 -0.56
N PHE A 85 -0.81 -6.13 -0.04
CA PHE A 85 -0.37 -7.40 -0.61
C PHE A 85 -0.22 -8.51 0.44
N GLU A 86 -0.23 -9.75 -0.04
CA GLU A 86 0.09 -10.96 0.74
C GLU A 86 1.31 -11.71 0.19
N GLY A 87 1.67 -11.48 -1.07
CA GLY A 87 2.80 -12.13 -1.72
C GLY A 87 3.36 -11.33 -2.89
N VAL A 88 4.63 -11.57 -3.19
CA VAL A 88 5.28 -11.10 -4.42
C VAL A 88 5.86 -12.30 -5.13
N ARG A 89 5.47 -12.50 -6.39
CA ARG A 89 5.96 -13.59 -7.24
C ARG A 89 6.81 -13.02 -8.36
N LEU A 90 8.04 -13.54 -8.48
CA LEU A 90 8.93 -13.25 -9.60
C LEU A 90 8.83 -14.36 -10.64
N SER A 91 8.67 -13.97 -11.90
CA SER A 91 8.59 -14.90 -13.03
C SER A 91 9.56 -14.48 -14.13
N LEU A 92 10.10 -15.46 -14.86
CA LEU A 92 10.90 -15.23 -16.06
C LEU A 92 10.06 -15.67 -17.26
N GLY A 93 9.71 -14.72 -18.13
CA GLY A 93 9.00 -14.98 -19.38
C GLY A 93 9.85 -15.72 -20.41
N ASP A 94 9.20 -16.26 -21.44
CA ASP A 94 9.86 -17.00 -22.53
C ASP A 94 10.85 -16.14 -23.34
N ASP A 95 10.65 -14.83 -23.35
CA ASP A 95 11.54 -13.83 -23.95
C ASP A 95 12.70 -13.42 -23.02
N CYS A 96 12.88 -14.13 -21.89
CA CYS A 96 13.82 -13.80 -20.82
C CYS A 96 13.56 -12.43 -20.17
N SER A 97 12.32 -11.94 -20.19
CA SER A 97 11.90 -10.79 -19.40
C SER A 97 11.57 -11.21 -17.96
N LEU A 98 12.01 -10.42 -16.98
CA LEU A 98 11.70 -10.65 -15.58
C LEU A 98 10.47 -9.82 -15.20
N GLU A 99 9.47 -10.46 -14.62
CA GLU A 99 8.20 -9.83 -14.22
C GLU A 99 7.94 -10.04 -12.73
N ALA A 100 7.36 -9.02 -12.08
CA ALA A 100 6.87 -9.11 -10.72
C ALA A 100 5.35 -9.09 -10.72
N THR A 101 4.74 -10.02 -9.99
CA THR A 101 3.31 -10.01 -9.69
C THR A 101 3.13 -9.79 -8.20
N VAL A 102 2.40 -8.74 -7.85
CA VAL A 102 1.99 -8.47 -6.47
C VAL A 102 0.62 -9.13 -6.24
N GLU A 103 0.61 -10.14 -5.38
CA GLU A 103 -0.61 -10.85 -4.98
C GLU A 103 -1.32 -9.99 -3.94
N ARG A 104 -2.43 -9.38 -4.36
CA ARG A 104 -3.21 -8.48 -3.49
C ARG A 104 -3.92 -9.27 -2.41
N ARG A 105 -4.00 -8.68 -1.22
CA ARG A 105 -4.84 -9.21 -0.15
C ARG A 105 -6.30 -9.11 -0.59
N GLU A 106 -7.03 -10.22 -0.60
CA GLU A 106 -8.47 -10.19 -0.84
C GLU A 106 -9.16 -9.43 0.30
N GLN A 107 -9.50 -8.15 0.07
CA GLN A 107 -10.36 -7.42 1.00
C GLN A 107 -11.75 -8.05 0.96
N THR A 108 -12.22 -8.53 2.10
CA THR A 108 -13.58 -9.06 2.21
C THR A 108 -14.57 -7.93 1.90
N PRO A 109 -15.74 -8.23 1.31
CA PRO A 109 -16.77 -7.23 1.07
C PRO A 109 -17.15 -6.45 2.34
N ALA A 110 -17.01 -7.04 3.53
CA ALA A 110 -17.26 -6.38 4.81
C ALA A 110 -16.24 -5.29 5.14
N GLU A 111 -14.97 -5.45 4.75
CA GLU A 111 -13.92 -4.44 4.95
C GLU A 111 -14.15 -3.26 4.00
N ARG A 112 -14.38 -3.50 2.71
CA ARG A 112 -14.77 -2.46 1.74
C ARG A 112 -16.05 -1.74 2.12
N LEU A 113 -17.02 -2.48 2.67
CA LEU A 113 -18.28 -1.92 3.13
C LEU A 113 -18.09 -1.08 4.39
N SER A 114 -17.22 -1.48 5.32
CA SER A 114 -16.90 -0.69 6.52
C SER A 114 -16.21 0.63 6.18
N GLU A 115 -15.34 0.63 5.16
CA GLU A 115 -14.74 1.86 4.62
C GLU A 115 -15.81 2.79 4.02
N LEU A 116 -16.74 2.25 3.23
CA LEU A 116 -17.86 3.01 2.65
C LEU A 116 -18.84 3.55 3.72
N TRP A 117 -19.14 2.80 4.77
CA TRP A 117 -20.02 3.27 5.85
C TRP A 117 -19.33 4.24 6.81
N SER A 118 -17.99 4.16 6.98
CA SER A 118 -17.25 5.16 7.73
C SER A 118 -17.30 6.54 7.07
N GLU A 119 -17.51 6.61 5.75
CA GLU A 119 -17.66 7.86 5.00
C GLU A 119 -19.07 8.46 5.15
N VAL A 120 -20.09 7.63 5.38
CA VAL A 120 -21.51 8.05 5.50
C VAL A 120 -21.93 8.31 6.96
N GLY A 121 -21.18 7.80 7.93
CA GLY A 121 -21.53 7.89 9.36
C GLY A 121 -21.28 9.24 10.04
N GLU A 122 -20.64 10.21 9.38
CA GLU A 122 -20.33 11.54 9.95
C GLU A 122 -21.30 12.64 9.50
N GLU A 123 -22.56 12.28 9.21
CA GLU A 123 -23.65 13.24 8.98
C GLU A 123 -24.81 12.98 9.97
N THR A 124 -24.64 13.29 11.26
CA THR A 124 -25.76 13.60 12.17
C THR A 124 -25.33 14.57 13.26
#